data_AF-A0A920QWU9-F1
#
_entry.id   AF-A0A920QWU9-F1
#
_cell.length_a   1.000
_cell.length_b   1.000
_cell.length_c   1.000
_cell.angle_alpha   90.00
_cell.angle_beta   90.00
_cell.angle_gamma   90.00
#
_symmetry.space_group_name_H-M   'P 1'
#
loop_
_entity.id
_entity.type
_entity.pdbx_description
1 polymer ?
#
loop_
_entity_poly.entity_id
_entity_poly.type
_entity_poly.pdbx_seq_one_letter_code
_entity_poly.pdbx_strand_id
1 'polypeptide(L)' 'MMESVIVEVANPGHPFGVRGVGEAPIVPPAAAIGNAIKDALGIRMTELPMTSGKLYEEINSSDA' A
#
# COMPACT_ATOMS: atom_id res chain seq x y z
N MET A 1 -11.31 -4.86 -9.61
CA MET A 1 -12.24 -3.94 -8.91
C MET A 1 -11.71 -3.78 -7.49
N MET A 2 -11.70 -2.58 -6.91
CA MET A 2 -11.34 -2.42 -5.50
C MET A 2 -12.57 -2.69 -4.63
N GLU A 3 -12.40 -3.43 -3.55
CA GLU A 3 -13.41 -3.60 -2.50
C GLU A 3 -13.09 -2.62 -1.36
N SER A 4 -14.10 -1.93 -0.86
CA SER A 4 -13.97 -1.02 0.28
C SER A 4 -14.77 -1.56 1.47
N VAL A 5 -14.19 -1.44 2.66
CA VAL A 5 -14.83 -1.80 3.93
C VAL A 5 -14.92 -0.53 4.77
N ILE A 6 -16.15 -0.15 5.14
CA ILE A 6 -16.38 0.99 6.04
C ILE A 6 -16.21 0.50 7.48
N VAL A 7 -15.24 1.09 8.19
CA VAL A 7 -14.99 0.79 9.60
C VAL A 7 -15.44 1.98 10.43
N GLU A 8 -16.42 1.75 11.30
CA GLU A 8 -17.00 2.79 12.14
C GLU A 8 -16.42 2.74 13.54
N VAL A 9 -15.60 3.74 13.87
CA VAL A 9 -15.09 3.97 15.23
C VAL A 9 -15.33 5.42 15.59
N ALA A 10 -16.21 5.66 16.55
CA ALA A 10 -16.61 7.02 16.93
C ALA A 10 -15.40 7.85 17.41
N ASN A 11 -15.33 9.11 16.98
CA ASN A 11 -14.43 10.11 17.53
C ASN A 11 -15.09 10.81 18.73
N PRO A 12 -14.60 10.62 19.97
CA PRO A 12 -15.21 11.24 21.16
C PRO A 12 -15.16 12.78 21.13
N GLY A 13 -14.29 13.39 20.31
CA GLY A 13 -14.17 14.85 20.17
C GLY A 13 -15.04 15.48 19.09
N HIS A 14 -15.84 14.70 18.33
CA HIS A 14 -16.69 15.22 17.26
C HIS A 14 -18.18 15.05 17.60
N PRO A 15 -19.05 16.07 17.45
CA PRO A 15 -20.47 15.98 17.83
C PRO A 15 -21.23 14.80 17.22
N PHE A 16 -20.82 14.38 16.04
CA PHE A 16 -21.39 13.23 15.30
C PHE A 16 -20.47 12.00 15.25
N GLY A 17 -19.36 11.99 15.98
CA GLY A 17 -18.43 10.86 16.00
C GLY A 17 -17.64 10.61 14.70
N VAL A 18 -17.79 11.44 13.66
CA VAL A 18 -17.16 11.23 12.35
C VAL A 18 -15.64 11.48 12.35
N ARG A 19 -14.97 10.89 11.36
CA ARG A 19 -13.53 11.03 11.09
C ARG A 19 -13.30 11.35 9.61
N GLY A 20 -12.20 12.03 9.31
CA GLY A 20 -11.79 12.29 7.93
C GLY A 20 -11.38 11.01 7.20
N VAL A 21 -11.72 10.91 5.91
CA VAL A 21 -11.48 9.70 5.09
C VAL A 21 -10.75 9.99 3.76
N GLY A 22 -10.39 11.24 3.46
CA GLY A 22 -9.76 11.58 2.17
C GLY A 22 -8.36 10.98 2.00
N GLU A 23 -7.53 11.05 3.05
CA GLU A 23 -6.14 10.61 3.00
C GLU A 23 -5.95 9.13 3.36
N ALA A 24 -6.80 8.60 4.24
CA ALA A 24 -6.72 7.22 4.73
C ALA A 24 -6.66 6.15 3.61
N PRO A 25 -7.43 6.22 2.51
CA PRO A 25 -7.37 5.22 1.44
C PRO A 25 -6.25 5.44 0.43
N ILE A 26 -5.64 6.63 0.35
CA ILE A 26 -4.60 6.93 -0.66
C ILE A 26 -3.19 6.66 -0.15
N VAL A 27 -2.94 6.73 1.16
CA VAL A 27 -1.61 6.47 1.76
C VAL A 27 -1.20 4.98 1.70
N PRO A 28 -2.04 3.99 2.05
CA PRO A 28 -1.65 2.58 2.13
C PRO A 28 -1.32 1.85 0.81
N PRO A 29 -1.95 2.14 -0.35
CA PRO A 29 -1.78 1.33 -1.57
C PRO A 29 -0.34 1.07 -1.99
N ALA A 30 0.54 2.08 -1.95
CA ALA A 30 1.93 1.92 -2.36
C ALA A 30 2.69 0.90 -1.48
N ALA A 31 2.47 0.96 -0.16
CA ALA A 31 3.07 0.01 0.78
C ALA A 31 2.47 -1.39 0.66
N ALA A 32 1.15 -1.49 0.43
CA ALA A 32 0.47 -2.77 0.22
C ALA A 32 1.02 -3.50 -1.02
N ILE A 33 1.21 -2.78 -2.14
CA ILE A 33 1.82 -3.34 -3.35
C ILE A 33 3.27 -3.77 -3.08
N GLY A 34 4.06 -2.96 -2.37
CA GLY A 34 5.45 -3.30 -2.06
C GLY A 34 5.59 -4.53 -1.16
N ASN A 35 4.67 -4.71 -0.20
CA ASN A 35 4.60 -5.92 0.62
C ASN A 35 4.18 -7.14 -0.21
N ALA A 36 3.23 -6.99 -1.15
CA ALA A 36 2.81 -8.07 -2.03
C ALA A 36 3.94 -8.53 -2.96
N ILE A 37 4.75 -7.61 -3.49
CA ILE A 37 5.94 -7.95 -4.29
C ILE A 37 6.95 -8.75 -3.45
N LYS A 38 7.21 -8.30 -2.21
CA LYS A 38 8.09 -9.02 -1.28
C LYS A 38 7.58 -10.42 -0.97
N ASP A 39 6.28 -10.57 -0.75
CA ASP A 39 5.64 -11.87 -0.48
C ASP A 39 5.77 -12.81 -1.69
N ALA A 40 5.55 -12.31 -2.90
CA ALA A 40 5.57 -13.11 -4.12
C ALA A 40 6.99 -13.49 -4.60
N LEU A 41 7.97 -12.61 -4.44
CA LEU A 41 9.30 -12.75 -5.05
C LEU A 41 10.46 -12.78 -4.05
N GLY A 42 10.22 -12.48 -2.77
CA GLY A 42 11.27 -12.28 -1.77
C GLY A 42 12.00 -10.93 -1.88
N ILE A 43 11.70 -10.12 -2.90
CA ILE A 43 12.37 -8.85 -3.21
C ILE A 43 11.71 -7.69 -2.45
N ARG A 44 12.51 -6.85 -1.78
CA ARG A 44 12.02 -5.64 -1.11
C ARG A 44 12.28 -4.41 -1.96
N MET A 45 11.27 -3.98 -2.71
CA MET A 45 11.31 -2.67 -3.38
C MET A 45 11.34 -1.53 -2.34
N THR A 46 12.26 -0.58 -2.50
CA THR A 46 12.42 0.58 -1.61
C THR A 46 12.19 1.93 -2.30
N GLU A 47 11.82 1.91 -3.58
CA GLU A 47 11.62 3.12 -4.38
C GLU A 47 10.29 3.07 -5.14
N LEU A 48 9.63 4.22 -5.23
CA LEU A 48 8.41 4.41 -6.03
C LEU A 48 8.72 5.29 -7.26
N PRO A 49 8.01 5.10 -8.38
CA PRO A 49 7.09 4.01 -8.65
C PRO A 49 7.82 2.67 -8.87
N MET A 50 7.23 1.57 -8.41
CA MET A 50 7.71 0.20 -8.67
C MET A 50 7.31 -0.23 -10.08
N THR A 51 7.96 0.34 -11.08
CA THR A 51 7.67 0.05 -12.49
C THR A 51 8.15 -1.36 -12.88
N SER A 52 7.61 -1.89 -13.98
CA SER A 52 8.05 -3.18 -14.52
C SER A 52 9.54 -3.24 -14.84
N GLY A 53 10.13 -2.13 -15.30
CA GLY A 53 11.58 -2.04 -15.56
C GLY A 53 12.41 -2.19 -14.29
N LYS A 54 12.09 -1.45 -13.23
CA LYS A 54 12.78 -1.56 -11.93
C LYS A 54 12.61 -2.95 -11.31
N LEU A 55 11.42 -3.54 -11.43
CA LEU A 55 11.18 -4.91 -10.98
C LEU A 55 12.01 -5.93 -11.75
N TYR A 56 12.12 -5.77 -13.08
CA TYR A 56 12.95 -6.65 -13.90
C TYR A 56 14.43 -6.56 -13.51
N GLU A 57 14.94 -5.35 -13.26
CA GLU A 57 16.32 -5.16 -12.79
C GLU A 57 16.56 -5.85 -11.45
N GLU A 58 15.67 -5.67 -10.47
CA GLU A 58 15.79 -6.30 -9.14
C GLU A 58 15.68 -7.84 -9.17
N ILE A 59 14.86 -8.38 -10.07
CA ILE A 59 14.76 -9.84 -10.26
C ILE A 59 16.10 -10.39 -10.77
N ASN A 60 16.68 -9.75 -11.79
CA ASN A 60 17.94 -10.23 -12.38
C ASN A 60 19.17 -9.95 -11.52
N SER A 61 19.14 -8.93 -10.65
CA SER A 61 20.22 -8.69 -9.69
C SER A 61 20.22 -9.70 -8.53
N SER A 62 19.04 -10.25 -8.19
CA SER A 62 18.87 -11.24 -7.12
C SER A 62 19.27 -12.67 -7.53
N ASP A 63 19.31 -12.96 -8.85
CA ASP A 63 19.74 -14.25 -9.42
C ASP A 63 21.26 -14.36 -9.67
N ALA A 64 22.01 -13.27 -9.42
CA ALA A 64 23.47 -13.20 -9.57
C ALA A 64 24.20 -13.46 -8.23
#